data_AF-A0A8B6BNY7-F1
#
_entry.id   AF-A0A8B6BNY7-F1
#
_cell.length_a   1.000
_cell.length_b   1.000
_cell.length_c   1.000
_cell.angle_alpha   90.00
_cell.angle_beta   90.00
_cell.angle_gamma   90.00
#
_symmetry.space_group_name_H-M   'P 1'
#
loop_
_entity.id
_entity.type
_entity.pdbx_description
1 polymer ?
#
loop_
_entity_poly.entity_id
_entity_poly.type
_entity_poly.pdbx_seq_one_letter_code
_entity_poly.pdbx_strand_id
1 'polypeptide(L)'
;MVMLKQLFMKNEIDAQSTEIFRRTERMMAEARAEKLGFGWTDVFPIFQSDMNLVTTLKNRFGSVNRAEVFRAELQTRVRFKNESLPELAQSIKKLTRRAYPGTSPLVRDTLALDSFIDAIPETEVRLRLREVGPKSINEAENIAVRLEALRVADIRKGRNVRIVDIETVQEPDLKREINEIKQSIESLTSEVLIIKNQNDQQFRGDNNYRGNKNNFNRNFNNRGAFRR
;
A
#
# COMPACT_ATOMS: atom_id res chain seq x y z
N MET A 1 7.60 52.55 6.83
CA MET A 1 7.48 51.52 5.76
C MET A 1 7.17 50.10 6.28
N VAL A 2 7.57 49.74 7.51
CA VAL A 2 7.27 48.42 8.10
C VAL A 2 5.79 48.27 8.52
N MET A 3 5.15 49.34 9.02
CA MET A 3 3.73 49.27 9.42
C MET A 3 2.73 49.09 8.28
N LEU A 4 3.03 49.60 7.08
CA LEU A 4 2.13 49.49 5.91
C LEU A 4 2.13 48.09 5.28
N LYS A 5 3.22 47.34 5.40
CA LYS A 5 3.25 45.90 5.02
C LYS A 5 2.48 45.03 6.02
N GLN A 6 2.37 45.46 7.27
CA GLN A 6 1.75 44.68 8.35
C GLN A 6 0.23 44.83 8.38
N LEU A 7 -0.31 45.97 7.93
CA LEU A 7 -1.74 46.18 7.71
C LEU A 7 -2.26 45.47 6.44
N PHE A 8 -1.42 45.28 5.42
CA PHE A 8 -1.84 44.74 4.13
C PHE A 8 -1.93 43.20 4.05
N MET A 9 -1.45 42.48 5.08
CA MET A 9 -1.51 41.02 5.12
C MET A 9 -2.81 40.49 5.75
N LYS A 10 -3.73 41.36 6.20
CA LYS A 10 -4.79 40.94 7.13
C LYS A 10 -6.21 40.84 6.60
N ASN A 11 -6.63 41.41 5.47
CA ASN A 11 -8.01 41.25 5.02
C ASN A 11 -8.14 41.45 3.50
N GLU A 12 -8.97 40.61 2.89
CA GLU A 12 -9.60 40.81 1.57
C GLU A 12 -10.03 42.27 1.40
N ILE A 13 -9.71 42.90 0.26
CA ILE A 13 -10.45 44.02 -0.39
C ILE A 13 -9.72 44.43 -1.69
N ASP A 14 -10.38 44.09 -2.80
CA ASP A 14 -10.71 44.90 -3.98
C ASP A 14 -9.62 45.56 -4.84
N ALA A 15 -9.80 45.43 -6.15
CA ALA A 15 -9.01 45.99 -7.24
C ALA A 15 -8.64 47.49 -7.10
N GLN A 16 -9.38 48.25 -6.28
CA GLN A 16 -9.01 49.62 -5.94
C GLN A 16 -7.73 49.71 -5.11
N SER A 17 -7.46 48.74 -4.23
CA SER A 17 -6.25 48.72 -3.41
C SER A 17 -4.99 48.43 -4.23
N THR A 18 -5.11 47.65 -5.32
CA THR A 18 -4.03 47.48 -6.30
C THR A 18 -3.80 48.73 -7.15
N GLU A 19 -4.85 49.48 -7.49
CA GLU A 19 -4.73 50.70 -8.28
C GLU A 19 -4.17 51.86 -7.45
N ILE A 20 -4.54 51.96 -6.16
CA ILE A 20 -3.94 52.88 -5.20
C ILE A 20 -2.45 52.57 -5.04
N PHE A 21 -2.08 51.29 -4.90
CA PHE A 21 -0.66 50.92 -4.81
C PHE A 21 0.12 51.32 -6.06
N ARG A 22 -0.40 51.03 -7.26
CA ARG A 22 0.21 51.45 -8.55
C ARG A 22 0.29 52.97 -8.71
N ARG A 23 -0.69 53.70 -8.19
CA ARG A 23 -0.73 55.17 -8.22
C ARG A 23 0.25 55.80 -7.23
N THR A 24 0.39 55.20 -6.03
CA THR A 24 1.39 55.62 -5.04
C THR A 24 2.81 55.24 -5.45
N GLU A 25 2.99 54.11 -6.14
CA GLU A 25 4.27 53.73 -6.74
C GLU A 25 4.64 54.66 -7.89
N ARG A 26 3.67 55.03 -8.75
CA ARG A 26 3.83 56.09 -9.76
C ARG A 26 4.25 57.42 -9.10
N MET A 27 3.53 57.88 -8.08
CA MET A 27 3.86 59.12 -7.37
C MET A 27 5.23 59.08 -6.68
N MET A 28 5.59 57.98 -6.02
CA MET A 28 6.87 57.85 -5.30
C MET A 28 8.05 57.80 -6.26
N ALA A 29 7.88 57.18 -7.42
CA ALA A 29 8.92 57.22 -8.44
C ALA A 29 8.94 58.56 -9.22
N GLU A 30 7.86 59.35 -9.20
CA GLU A 30 7.79 60.70 -9.79
C GLU A 30 8.62 61.66 -8.94
N ALA A 31 8.38 61.63 -7.63
CA ALA A 31 9.15 62.35 -6.63
C ALA A 31 10.62 61.93 -6.57
N ARG A 32 10.97 60.72 -7.02
CA ARG A 32 12.33 60.19 -6.98
C ARG A 32 13.11 60.46 -8.29
N ALA A 33 12.43 60.51 -9.43
CA ALA A 33 12.99 60.91 -10.73
C ALA A 33 13.37 62.39 -10.75
N GLU A 34 12.54 63.25 -10.17
CA GLU A 34 12.82 64.70 -10.03
C GLU A 34 14.09 64.99 -9.23
N LYS A 35 14.42 64.11 -8.27
CA LYS A 35 15.57 64.23 -7.38
C LYS A 35 16.89 63.70 -7.97
N LEU A 36 16.82 62.91 -9.05
CA LEU A 36 17.98 62.23 -9.65
C LEU A 36 18.27 62.66 -11.10
N GLY A 37 17.44 63.51 -11.70
CA GLY A 37 17.68 64.08 -13.04
C GLY A 37 17.62 63.06 -14.20
N PHE A 38 17.14 61.84 -13.94
CA PHE A 38 16.96 60.79 -14.95
C PHE A 38 15.48 60.64 -15.30
N GLY A 39 15.16 60.60 -16.59
CA GLY A 39 13.80 60.50 -17.10
C GLY A 39 13.18 59.15 -16.82
N TRP A 40 11.89 59.12 -16.51
CA TRP A 40 11.11 57.90 -16.27
C TRP A 40 11.18 56.86 -17.39
N THR A 41 11.38 57.32 -18.62
CA THR A 41 11.58 56.48 -19.80
C THR A 41 12.80 55.57 -19.68
N ASP A 42 13.80 55.98 -18.90
CA ASP A 42 15.09 55.28 -18.81
C ASP A 42 15.07 54.24 -17.69
N VAL A 43 14.24 54.45 -16.66
CA VAL A 43 14.18 53.59 -15.46
C VAL A 43 13.04 52.57 -15.52
N PHE A 44 11.97 52.87 -16.28
CA PHE A 44 10.80 51.99 -16.43
C PHE A 44 11.12 50.59 -17.00
N PRO A 45 11.97 50.43 -18.02
CA PRO A 45 12.34 49.12 -18.56
C PRO A 45 13.07 48.23 -17.54
N ILE A 46 13.91 48.83 -16.69
CA ILE A 46 14.69 48.13 -15.66
C ILE A 46 13.75 47.59 -14.57
N PHE A 47 12.79 48.41 -14.15
CA PHE A 47 11.79 47.99 -13.15
C PHE A 47 10.87 46.88 -13.69
N GLN A 48 10.47 46.97 -14.95
CA GLN A 48 9.68 45.93 -15.61
C GLN A 48 10.49 44.62 -15.73
N SER A 49 11.78 44.70 -16.06
CA SER A 49 12.66 43.52 -16.11
C SER A 49 12.87 42.88 -14.75
N ASP A 50 13.05 43.67 -13.69
CA ASP A 50 13.21 43.17 -12.32
C ASP A 50 11.93 42.49 -11.81
N MET A 51 10.76 43.07 -12.09
CA MET A 51 9.47 42.46 -11.74
C MET A 51 9.23 41.17 -12.52
N ASN A 52 9.57 41.14 -13.81
CA ASN A 52 9.47 39.94 -14.64
C ASN A 52 10.43 38.85 -14.16
N LEU A 53 11.65 39.21 -13.75
CA LEU A 53 12.62 38.30 -13.17
C LEU A 53 12.11 37.72 -11.85
N VAL A 54 11.62 38.55 -10.93
CA VAL A 54 11.06 38.10 -9.64
C VAL A 54 9.84 37.19 -9.87
N THR A 55 8.98 37.50 -10.84
CA THR A 55 7.81 36.68 -11.18
C THR A 55 8.22 35.35 -11.81
N THR A 56 9.19 35.36 -12.73
CA THR A 56 9.74 34.16 -13.36
C THR A 56 10.44 33.27 -12.34
N LEU A 57 11.21 33.85 -11.42
CA LEU A 57 11.85 33.14 -10.32
C LEU A 57 10.80 32.58 -9.34
N LYS A 58 9.74 33.33 -9.02
CA LYS A 58 8.62 32.81 -8.22
C LYS A 58 7.84 31.71 -8.93
N ASN A 59 7.69 31.74 -10.24
CA ASN A 59 7.02 30.66 -10.96
C ASN A 59 7.92 29.41 -11.08
N ARG A 60 9.23 29.62 -11.30
CA ARG A 60 10.19 28.53 -11.46
C ARG A 60 10.59 27.87 -10.14
N PHE A 61 10.73 28.67 -9.09
CA PHE A 61 11.23 28.25 -7.78
C PHE A 61 10.22 28.43 -6.64
N GLY A 62 9.08 29.08 -6.90
CA GLY A 62 8.06 29.24 -5.87
C GLY A 62 7.35 27.95 -5.56
N SER A 63 6.92 27.86 -4.31
CA SER A 63 6.22 26.71 -3.74
C SER A 63 4.89 26.40 -4.44
N VAL A 64 4.32 27.33 -5.19
CA VAL A 64 3.00 27.20 -5.82
C VAL A 64 2.99 26.09 -6.88
N ASN A 65 3.97 26.04 -7.78
CA ASN A 65 4.04 24.98 -8.80
C ASN A 65 4.36 23.59 -8.22
N ARG A 66 4.89 23.53 -7.00
CA ARG A 66 5.17 22.27 -6.29
C ARG A 66 4.09 21.92 -5.28
N ALA A 67 3.15 22.82 -5.00
CA ALA A 67 2.10 22.61 -4.02
C ALA A 67 1.20 21.44 -4.41
N GLU A 68 0.91 21.27 -5.70
CA GLU A 68 0.13 20.15 -6.22
C GLU A 68 0.82 18.80 -5.95
N VAL A 69 2.13 18.72 -6.15
CA VAL A 69 2.92 17.52 -5.82
C VAL A 69 2.81 17.19 -4.34
N PHE A 70 2.94 18.19 -3.46
CA PHE A 70 2.80 17.97 -2.01
C PHE A 70 1.36 17.60 -1.60
N ARG A 71 0.33 18.05 -2.32
CA ARG A 71 -1.05 17.63 -2.10
C ARG A 71 -1.25 16.16 -2.47
N ALA A 72 -0.72 15.74 -3.62
CA ALA A 72 -0.76 14.34 -4.04
C ALA A 72 0.03 13.44 -3.07
N GLU A 73 1.19 13.89 -2.62
CA GLU A 73 1.98 13.19 -1.60
C GLU A 73 1.22 13.10 -0.26
N LEU A 74 0.52 14.16 0.15
CA LEU A 74 -0.28 14.17 1.38
C LEU A 74 -1.44 13.19 1.33
N GLN A 75 -2.11 13.08 0.17
CA GLN A 75 -3.23 12.15 -0.04
C GLN A 75 -2.79 10.69 -0.10
N THR A 76 -1.61 10.43 -0.66
CA THR A 76 -1.05 9.08 -0.77
C THR A 76 -0.25 8.67 0.45
N ARG A 77 -0.11 9.56 1.44
CA ARG A 77 0.70 9.31 2.62
C ARG A 77 0.07 8.24 3.50
N VAL A 78 0.81 7.16 3.71
CA VAL A 78 0.48 6.10 4.66
C VAL A 78 1.69 5.88 5.57
N ARG A 79 1.45 5.53 6.83
CA ARG A 79 2.51 5.19 7.81
C ARG A 79 3.35 4.04 7.27
N PHE A 80 4.68 4.19 7.30
CA PHE A 80 5.58 3.08 6.99
C PHE A 80 5.69 2.10 8.16
N LYS A 81 5.98 0.83 7.89
CA LYS A 81 6.06 -0.24 8.92
C LYS A 81 7.03 0.06 10.08
N ASN A 82 8.08 0.83 9.80
CA ASN A 82 9.12 1.18 10.78
C ASN A 82 9.04 2.64 11.24
N GLU A 83 7.99 3.36 10.85
CA GLU A 83 7.82 4.77 11.21
C GLU A 83 7.03 4.90 12.52
N SER A 84 7.53 5.75 13.42
CA SER A 84 6.83 6.06 14.66
C SER A 84 5.67 7.03 14.43
N LEU A 85 4.62 6.95 15.25
CA LEU A 85 3.48 7.88 15.18
C LEU A 85 3.89 9.36 15.30
N PRO A 86 4.84 9.75 16.18
CA PRO A 86 5.34 11.13 16.24
C PRO A 86 6.04 11.59 14.96
N GLU A 87 6.85 10.73 14.34
CA GLU A 87 7.52 11.04 13.07
C GLU A 87 6.50 11.24 11.94
N LEU A 88 5.47 10.37 11.89
CA LEU A 88 4.37 10.50 10.95
C LEU A 88 3.68 11.86 11.12
N ALA A 89 3.29 12.22 12.36
CA ALA A 89 2.64 13.50 12.65
C ALA A 89 3.51 14.70 12.25
N GLN A 90 4.81 14.65 12.53
CA GLN A 90 5.73 15.72 12.14
C GLN A 90 5.88 15.82 10.61
N SER A 91 5.95 14.68 9.92
CA SER A 91 6.06 14.63 8.46
C SER A 91 4.82 15.24 7.80
N ILE A 92 3.63 14.91 8.31
CA ILE A 92 2.34 15.43 7.82
C ILE A 92 2.24 16.94 8.06
N LYS A 93 2.60 17.46 9.24
CA LYS A 93 2.66 18.91 9.49
C LYS A 93 3.53 19.65 8.47
N LYS A 94 4.72 19.11 8.19
CA LYS A 94 5.65 19.68 7.22
C LYS A 94 5.06 19.64 5.81
N LEU A 95 4.45 18.53 5.43
CA LEU A 95 3.86 18.32 4.12
C LEU A 95 2.65 19.23 3.89
N THR A 96 1.75 19.35 4.86
CA THR A 96 0.58 20.24 4.80
C THR A 96 0.99 21.71 4.66
N ARG A 97 2.06 22.15 5.35
CA ARG A 97 2.59 23.51 5.20
C ARG A 97 3.11 23.79 3.78
N ARG A 98 3.65 22.78 3.10
CA ARG A 98 4.17 22.89 1.72
C ARG A 98 3.05 22.77 0.67
N ALA A 99 2.04 21.95 0.94
CA ALA A 99 0.86 21.77 0.10
C ALA A 99 -0.08 22.99 0.10
N TYR A 100 -0.12 23.72 1.23
CA TYR A 100 -1.03 24.84 1.43
C TYR A 100 -0.33 26.08 2.03
N PRO A 101 0.62 26.71 1.29
CA PRO A 101 1.39 27.83 1.82
C PRO A 101 0.57 29.10 2.06
N GLY A 102 -0.55 29.29 1.35
CA GLY A 102 -1.42 30.47 1.47
C GLY A 102 -2.63 30.31 2.40
N THR A 103 -2.85 29.11 2.95
CA THR A 103 -4.04 28.80 3.75
C THR A 103 -3.83 29.19 5.22
N SER A 104 -4.92 29.62 5.87
CA SER A 104 -4.94 29.96 7.30
C SER A 104 -4.35 28.82 8.16
N PRO A 105 -3.56 29.12 9.21
CA PRO A 105 -2.99 28.12 10.09
C PRO A 105 -4.02 27.13 10.65
N LEU A 106 -5.19 27.62 11.05
CA LEU A 106 -6.26 26.79 11.61
C LEU A 106 -6.75 25.72 10.61
N VAL A 107 -6.97 26.11 9.35
CA VAL A 107 -7.42 25.20 8.30
C VAL A 107 -6.31 24.21 7.91
N ARG A 108 -5.04 24.63 7.96
CA ARG A 108 -3.93 23.68 7.76
C ARG A 108 -3.85 22.66 8.89
N ASP A 109 -4.10 23.06 10.13
CA ASP A 109 -4.05 22.16 11.27
C ASP A 109 -5.18 21.12 11.20
N THR A 110 -6.39 21.51 10.76
CA THR A 110 -7.50 20.56 10.52
C THR A 110 -7.17 19.61 9.37
N LEU A 111 -6.65 20.10 8.25
CA LEU A 111 -6.23 19.26 7.12
C LEU A 111 -5.11 18.28 7.51
N ALA A 112 -4.16 18.72 8.34
CA ALA A 112 -3.09 17.87 8.84
C ALA A 112 -3.64 16.79 9.78
N LEU A 113 -4.63 17.11 10.62
CA LEU A 113 -5.29 16.15 11.50
C LEU A 113 -6.04 15.08 10.70
N ASP A 114 -6.84 15.47 9.71
CA ASP A 114 -7.59 14.53 8.87
C ASP A 114 -6.64 13.60 8.10
N SER A 115 -5.59 14.18 7.50
CA SER A 115 -4.56 13.40 6.81
C SER A 115 -3.81 12.44 7.75
N PHE A 116 -3.55 12.84 9.00
CA PHE A 116 -2.92 11.96 9.99
C PHE A 116 -3.80 10.76 10.34
N ILE A 117 -5.10 10.98 10.53
CA ILE A 117 -6.06 9.90 10.80
C ILE A 117 -6.11 8.93 9.61
N ASP A 118 -6.14 9.42 8.39
CA ASP A 118 -6.20 8.58 7.19
C ASP A 118 -4.89 7.84 6.87
N ALA A 119 -3.75 8.41 7.26
CA ALA A 119 -2.44 7.80 7.09
C ALA A 119 -2.20 6.58 8.01
N ILE A 120 -3.01 6.38 9.05
CA ILE A 120 -2.88 5.25 9.99
C ILE A 120 -3.46 3.97 9.34
N PRO A 121 -2.68 2.89 9.15
CA PRO A 121 -3.13 1.68 8.48
C PRO A 121 -4.12 0.86 9.31
N GLU A 122 -4.07 0.95 10.64
CA GLU A 122 -4.98 0.26 11.54
C GLU A 122 -6.39 0.87 11.53
N THR A 123 -7.36 0.16 10.96
CA THR A 123 -8.77 0.61 10.91
C THR A 123 -9.38 0.87 12.29
N GLU A 124 -9.05 0.04 13.29
CA GLU A 124 -9.56 0.17 14.66
C GLU A 124 -9.08 1.47 15.32
N VAL A 125 -7.80 1.81 15.17
CA VAL A 125 -7.21 3.05 15.68
C VAL A 125 -7.85 4.26 14.98
N ARG A 126 -8.05 4.17 13.65
CA ARG A 126 -8.69 5.21 12.86
C ARG A 126 -10.13 5.47 13.31
N LEU A 127 -10.92 4.41 13.49
CA LEU A 127 -12.30 4.51 13.96
C LEU A 127 -12.34 5.16 15.34
N ARG A 128 -11.47 4.72 16.26
CA ARG A 128 -11.44 5.27 17.62
C ARG A 128 -11.03 6.73 17.66
N LEU A 129 -10.09 7.15 16.81
CA LEU A 129 -9.72 8.56 16.66
C LEU A 129 -10.89 9.40 16.13
N ARG A 130 -11.65 8.89 15.16
CA ARG A 130 -12.84 9.57 14.62
C ARG A 130 -13.96 9.68 15.65
N GLU A 131 -14.14 8.68 16.51
CA GLU A 131 -15.10 8.72 17.62
C GLU A 131 -14.74 9.76 18.68
N VAL A 132 -13.46 9.86 19.05
CA VAL A 132 -13.01 10.82 20.07
C VAL A 132 -13.07 12.27 19.54
N GLY A 133 -12.81 12.47 18.25
CA GLY A 133 -12.84 13.80 17.62
C GLY A 133 -11.76 14.74 18.15
N PRO A 134 -10.46 14.41 18.01
CA PRO A 134 -9.37 15.28 18.45
C PRO A 134 -9.40 16.64 17.74
N LYS A 135 -9.02 17.71 18.44
CA LYS A 135 -9.02 19.08 17.90
C LYS A 135 -7.67 19.49 17.33
N SER A 136 -6.61 18.77 17.71
CA SER A 136 -5.24 19.02 17.26
C SER A 136 -4.56 17.71 16.91
N ILE A 137 -3.68 17.76 15.92
CA ILE A 137 -2.85 16.61 15.54
C ILE A 137 -1.98 16.11 16.71
N ASN A 138 -1.56 16.97 17.64
CA ASN A 138 -0.85 16.57 18.85
C ASN A 138 -1.72 15.73 19.79
N GLU A 139 -3.00 16.06 19.89
CA GLU A 139 -3.96 15.31 20.68
C GLU A 139 -4.23 13.95 20.03
N ALA A 140 -4.43 13.94 18.71
CA ALA A 140 -4.57 12.71 17.93
C ALA A 140 -3.35 11.79 18.07
N GLU A 141 -2.14 12.35 18.03
CA GLU A 141 -0.87 11.64 18.23
C GLU A 141 -0.82 10.97 19.62
N ASN A 142 -1.11 11.71 20.69
CA ASN A 142 -1.11 11.17 22.06
C ASN A 142 -2.12 10.04 22.23
N ILE A 143 -3.32 10.18 21.66
CA ILE A 143 -4.35 9.15 21.69
C ILE A 143 -3.89 7.92 20.92
N ALA A 144 -3.34 8.11 19.71
CA ALA A 144 -2.86 7.02 18.87
C ALA A 144 -1.74 6.22 19.56
N VAL A 145 -0.76 6.91 20.15
CA VAL A 145 0.33 6.29 20.91
C VAL A 145 -0.21 5.51 22.11
N ARG A 146 -1.19 6.06 22.83
CA ARG A 146 -1.85 5.35 23.93
C ARG A 146 -2.56 4.09 23.46
N LEU A 147 -3.28 4.15 22.34
CA LEU A 147 -3.97 2.99 21.76
C LEU A 147 -2.98 1.91 21.31
N GLU A 148 -1.85 2.30 20.70
CA GLU A 148 -0.78 1.38 20.32
C GLU A 148 -0.18 0.68 21.55
N ALA A 149 0.08 1.42 22.63
CA ALA A 149 0.58 0.87 23.88
C ALA A 149 -0.41 -0.12 24.53
N LEU A 150 -1.71 0.22 24.54
CA LEU A 150 -2.76 -0.67 25.06
C LEU A 150 -2.86 -1.95 24.23
N ARG A 151 -2.83 -1.84 22.90
CA ARG A 151 -2.84 -3.00 22.01
C ARG A 151 -1.65 -3.93 22.25
N VAL A 152 -0.45 -3.38 22.42
CA VAL A 152 0.74 -4.17 22.76
C VAL A 152 0.58 -4.86 24.12
N ALA A 153 0.01 -4.15 25.11
CA ALA A 153 -0.25 -4.73 26.43
C ALA A 153 -1.31 -5.84 26.37
N ASP A 154 -2.37 -5.68 25.59
CA ASP A 154 -3.43 -6.67 25.41
C ASP A 154 -2.94 -7.89 24.64
N ILE A 155 -2.09 -7.73 23.64
CA ILE A 155 -1.41 -8.87 22.98
C ILE A 155 -0.56 -9.64 24.01
N ARG A 156 0.16 -8.94 24.90
CA ARG A 156 0.96 -9.58 25.96
C ARG A 156 0.09 -10.29 27.00
N LYS A 157 -1.06 -9.71 27.37
CA LYS A 157 -2.03 -10.33 28.28
C LYS A 157 -2.79 -11.49 27.63
N GLY A 158 -3.10 -11.39 26.33
CA GLY A 158 -3.70 -12.44 25.52
C GLY A 158 -2.79 -13.65 25.34
N ARG A 159 -1.46 -13.47 25.36
CA ARG A 159 -0.49 -14.57 25.48
C ARG A 159 -0.46 -15.22 26.87
N ASN A 160 -0.97 -14.54 27.90
CA ASN A 160 -1.14 -15.08 29.26
C ASN A 160 -2.54 -15.65 29.49
N VAL A 161 -3.48 -15.49 28.55
CA VAL A 161 -4.61 -16.43 28.47
C VAL A 161 -3.93 -17.74 28.17
N ARG A 162 -3.95 -18.66 29.14
CA ARG A 162 -3.68 -20.06 28.88
C ARG A 162 -4.43 -20.36 27.60
N ILE A 163 -3.69 -20.55 26.51
CA ILE A 163 -4.08 -21.60 25.59
C ILE A 163 -4.25 -22.75 26.57
N VAL A 164 -5.52 -23.04 26.92
CA VAL A 164 -5.89 -24.41 27.18
C VAL A 164 -5.26 -25.04 25.97
N ASP A 165 -4.15 -25.75 26.18
CA ASP A 165 -3.73 -26.75 25.24
C ASP A 165 -5.05 -27.44 24.95
N ILE A 166 -5.67 -27.12 23.80
CA ILE A 166 -6.55 -28.05 23.14
C ILE A 166 -5.56 -29.15 22.99
N GLU A 167 -5.59 -30.08 23.95
CA GLU A 167 -4.64 -31.18 24.04
C GLU A 167 -4.60 -31.64 22.60
N THR A 168 -3.46 -31.38 21.97
CA THR A 168 -3.21 -31.84 20.62
C THR A 168 -3.44 -33.31 20.78
N VAL A 169 -4.62 -33.78 20.37
CA VAL A 169 -5.07 -35.14 20.59
C VAL A 169 -3.91 -35.97 20.10
N GLN A 170 -3.34 -36.69 21.05
CA GLN A 170 -1.96 -37.10 21.09
C GLN A 170 -1.40 -37.42 19.68
N GLU A 171 -0.52 -36.56 19.19
CA GLU A 171 0.29 -36.79 17.98
C GLU A 171 1.03 -38.16 17.93
N PRO A 172 1.31 -38.91 19.02
CA PRO A 172 1.86 -40.26 18.88
C PRO A 172 0.92 -41.24 18.17
N ASP A 173 -0.40 -41.17 18.32
CA ASP A 173 -1.30 -42.17 17.72
C ASP A 173 -1.46 -41.92 16.21
N LEU A 174 -1.57 -40.67 15.78
CA LEU A 174 -1.54 -40.33 14.35
C LEU A 174 -0.19 -40.69 13.70
N LYS A 175 0.94 -40.50 14.40
CA LYS A 175 2.26 -40.90 13.89
C LYS A 175 2.44 -42.42 13.81
N ARG A 176 1.84 -43.16 14.75
CA ARG A 176 1.81 -44.63 14.72
C ARG A 176 0.99 -45.12 13.54
N GLU A 177 -0.23 -44.63 13.37
CA GLU A 177 -1.09 -44.97 12.24
C GLU A 177 -0.43 -44.63 10.90
N ILE A 178 0.21 -43.46 10.78
CA ILE A 178 0.95 -43.09 9.56
C ILE A 178 2.12 -44.05 9.29
N ASN A 179 2.83 -44.50 10.31
CA ASN A 179 3.94 -45.46 10.14
C ASN A 179 3.44 -46.87 9.80
N GLU A 180 2.32 -47.31 10.38
CA GLU A 180 1.66 -48.57 10.04
C GLU A 180 1.16 -48.57 8.60
N ILE A 181 0.52 -47.48 8.18
CA ILE A 181 0.09 -47.28 6.78
C ILE A 181 1.29 -47.30 5.84
N LYS A 182 2.41 -46.65 6.19
CA LYS A 182 3.64 -46.68 5.39
C LYS A 182 4.18 -48.09 5.21
N GLN A 183 4.26 -48.86 6.29
CA GLN A 183 4.75 -50.25 6.24
C GLN A 183 3.84 -51.14 5.39
N SER A 184 2.51 -50.96 5.48
CA SER A 184 1.55 -51.68 4.65
C SER A 184 1.66 -51.32 3.16
N ILE A 185 1.92 -50.06 2.83
CA ILE A 185 2.18 -49.64 1.44
C ILE A 185 3.46 -50.29 0.93
N GLU A 186 4.54 -50.29 1.71
CA GLU A 186 5.80 -50.93 1.32
C GLU A 186 5.64 -52.43 1.07
N SER A 187 4.92 -53.15 1.94
CA SER A 187 4.64 -54.57 1.72
C SER A 187 3.83 -54.80 0.44
N LEU A 188 2.75 -54.04 0.22
CA LEU A 188 1.93 -54.14 -0.99
C LEU A 188 2.73 -53.79 -2.25
N THR A 189 3.63 -52.80 -2.20
CA THR A 189 4.49 -52.49 -3.35
C THR A 189 5.44 -53.64 -3.70
N SER A 190 5.97 -54.34 -2.69
CA SER A 190 6.80 -55.52 -2.90
C SER A 190 6.01 -56.70 -3.49
N GLU A 191 4.76 -56.91 -3.03
CA GLU A 191 3.87 -57.94 -3.59
C GLU A 191 3.49 -57.64 -5.04
N VAL A 192 3.16 -56.39 -5.35
CA VAL A 192 2.87 -55.95 -6.73
C VAL A 192 4.09 -56.13 -7.63
N LEU A 193 5.31 -55.88 -7.13
CA LEU A 193 6.54 -56.16 -7.88
C LEU A 193 6.72 -57.65 -8.16
N ILE A 194 6.42 -58.52 -7.19
CA ILE A 194 6.47 -59.97 -7.37
C ILE A 194 5.44 -60.42 -8.39
N ILE A 195 4.19 -59.95 -8.29
CA ILE A 195 3.11 -60.28 -9.23
C ILE A 195 3.44 -59.80 -10.64
N LYS A 196 4.00 -58.59 -10.78
CA LYS A 196 4.41 -58.06 -12.07
C LYS A 196 5.53 -58.90 -12.70
N ASN A 197 6.54 -59.28 -11.92
CA ASN A 197 7.61 -60.17 -12.38
C ASN A 197 7.08 -61.56 -12.74
N GLN A 198 6.13 -62.12 -11.97
CA GLN A 198 5.50 -63.40 -12.29
C GLN A 198 4.68 -63.34 -13.58
N ASN A 199 3.92 -62.27 -13.80
CA ASN A 199 3.20 -62.04 -15.05
C ASN A 199 4.17 -61.87 -16.22
N ASP A 200 5.24 -61.09 -16.06
CA ASP A 200 6.27 -60.89 -17.10
C ASP A 200 6.98 -62.21 -17.47
N GLN A 201 7.13 -63.14 -16.53
CA GLN A 201 7.67 -64.49 -16.78
C GLN A 201 6.64 -65.42 -17.46
N GLN A 202 5.37 -65.33 -17.09
CA GLN A 202 4.28 -66.08 -17.75
C GLN A 202 4.12 -65.65 -19.22
N PHE A 203 4.16 -64.35 -19.51
CA PHE A 203 4.11 -63.84 -20.90
C PHE A 203 5.38 -64.14 -21.71
N ARG A 204 6.51 -64.50 -21.07
CA ARG A 204 7.74 -64.96 -21.74
C ARG A 204 7.79 -66.47 -21.96
N GLY A 205 6.90 -67.25 -21.34
CA GLY A 205 6.89 -68.72 -21.36
C GLY A 205 6.14 -69.38 -22.53
N ASP A 206 5.23 -68.68 -23.21
CA ASP A 206 4.31 -69.28 -24.21
C ASP A 206 4.78 -69.17 -25.67
N ASN A 207 6.07 -68.97 -25.92
CA ASN A 207 6.62 -69.04 -27.27
C ASN A 207 7.75 -70.05 -27.34
N ASN A 208 7.45 -71.33 -27.08
CA ASN A 208 8.34 -72.40 -27.51
C ASN A 208 7.70 -73.82 -27.55
N TYR A 209 7.55 -74.29 -28.79
CA TYR A 209 7.70 -75.67 -29.27
C TYR A 209 6.47 -76.56 -29.58
N ARG A 210 6.42 -76.84 -30.89
CA ARG A 210 6.37 -78.17 -31.56
C ARG A 210 5.09 -78.99 -31.47
N GLY A 211 4.47 -79.14 -32.64
CA GLY A 211 3.46 -80.16 -32.89
C GLY A 211 3.99 -81.58 -32.84
N ASN A 212 3.06 -82.51 -32.66
CA ASN A 212 3.14 -83.84 -33.25
C ASN A 212 1.74 -84.41 -33.49
N LYS A 213 1.59 -85.06 -34.64
CA LYS A 213 0.38 -85.67 -35.19
C LYS A 213 0.13 -87.02 -34.51
N ASN A 214 -1.15 -87.42 -34.36
CA ASN A 214 -1.74 -88.61 -34.99
C ASN A 214 -2.96 -89.19 -34.24
N ASN A 215 -3.94 -89.62 -35.07
CA ASN A 215 -4.90 -90.70 -34.89
C ASN A 215 -5.93 -90.65 -33.76
N PHE A 216 -7.23 -90.66 -34.11
CA PHE A 216 -8.00 -91.91 -34.17
C PHE A 216 -9.28 -91.71 -34.99
N ASN A 217 -9.37 -92.47 -36.07
CA ASN A 217 -10.56 -92.69 -36.87
C ASN A 217 -11.52 -93.61 -36.09
N ARG A 218 -12.75 -93.17 -35.81
CA ARG A 218 -13.89 -94.07 -35.58
C ARG A 218 -15.11 -93.56 -36.33
N ASN A 219 -15.28 -94.17 -37.47
CA ASN A 219 -16.42 -94.08 -38.37
C ASN A 219 -17.43 -95.17 -37.97
N PHE A 220 -18.66 -94.80 -37.62
CA PHE A 220 -19.87 -95.60 -37.84
C PHE A 220 -21.04 -94.61 -37.93
N ASN A 221 -21.54 -94.30 -39.14
CA ASN A 221 -22.64 -95.01 -39.82
C ASN A 221 -23.87 -95.19 -38.89
N ASN A 222 -25.09 -94.80 -39.21
CA ASN A 222 -25.69 -94.35 -40.46
C ASN A 222 -27.19 -94.01 -40.18
N ARG A 223 -27.79 -93.20 -41.07
CA ARG A 223 -29.21 -93.12 -41.47
C ARG A 223 -30.06 -91.91 -41.06
N GLY A 224 -30.34 -91.13 -42.10
CA GLY A 224 -31.59 -90.42 -42.37
C GLY A 224 -31.30 -88.99 -42.81
N ALA A 225 -31.69 -88.47 -43.97
CA ALA A 225 -32.38 -88.99 -45.13
C ALA A 225 -32.39 -87.84 -46.19
N PHE A 226 -32.26 -88.18 -47.48
CA PHE A 226 -32.72 -87.42 -48.66
C PHE A 226 -32.25 -85.96 -48.92
N ARG A 227 -31.67 -85.73 -50.11
CA ARG A 227 -32.44 -85.22 -51.27
C ARG A 227 -31.61 -85.20 -52.57
N ARG A 228 -32.20 -85.88 -53.57
CA ARG A 228 -32.17 -85.72 -55.04
C ARG A 228 -30.85 -85.71 -55.77
#